data_AF-A0A177DRI1-F1
#
_entry.id   AF-A0A177DRI1-F1
#
_cell.length_a   1.000
_cell.length_b   1.000
_cell.length_c   1.000
_cell.angle_alpha   90.00
_cell.angle_beta   90.00
_cell.angle_gamma   90.00
#
_symmetry.space_group_name_H-M   'P 1'
#
loop_
_entity.id
_entity.type
_entity.pdbx_description
1 polymer ?
#
loop_
_entity_poly.entity_id
_entity_poly.type
_entity_poly.pdbx_seq_one_letter_code
_entity_poly.pdbx_strand_id
1 'polypeptide(L)'
;MPDPAQINRSLGTIKTELEYLANSGVLSPPQLQSIQAQLPQPNGQPSQYIDPKYVNGGNQFNPAVIAQQAQDPAHPANPNHPKHHEWASKLAHKFGNAAVYGAGATFGADLVNDAMRKF
;
A
#
# COMPACT_ATOMS: atom_id res chain seq x y z
N MET A 1 -17.39 17.28 7.14
CA MET A 1 -17.08 15.84 6.99
C MET A 1 -18.03 15.28 5.94
N PRO A 2 -17.55 14.52 4.93
CA PRO A 2 -18.45 13.85 4.00
C PRO A 2 -19.39 12.91 4.76
N ASP A 3 -20.66 12.89 4.38
CA ASP A 3 -21.69 12.08 5.04
C ASP A 3 -21.41 10.58 4.77
N PRO A 4 -21.19 9.75 5.81
CA PRO A 4 -20.97 8.31 5.65
C PRO A 4 -22.07 7.62 4.84
N ALA A 5 -23.31 8.10 4.92
CA ALA A 5 -24.42 7.57 4.14
C ALA A 5 -24.28 7.89 2.64
N GLN A 6 -23.78 9.09 2.29
CA GLN A 6 -23.48 9.44 0.91
C GLN A 6 -22.32 8.62 0.34
N ILE A 7 -21.27 8.38 1.14
CA ILE A 7 -20.15 7.51 0.74
C ILE A 7 -20.63 6.08 0.48
N ASN A 8 -21.43 5.50 1.38
CA ASN A 8 -21.93 4.15 1.19
C ASN A 8 -22.85 4.04 -0.04
N ARG A 9 -23.64 5.09 -0.32
CA ARG A 9 -24.48 5.16 -1.52
C ARG A 9 -23.63 5.21 -2.80
N SER A 10 -22.61 6.07 -2.84
CA SER A 10 -21.73 6.17 -4.01
C SER A 10 -20.94 4.90 -4.25
N LEU A 11 -20.45 4.23 -3.20
CA LEU A 11 -19.82 2.91 -3.30
C LEU A 11 -20.79 1.85 -3.83
N GLY A 12 -22.07 1.91 -3.44
CA GLY A 12 -23.12 1.06 -3.98
C GLY A 12 -23.30 1.28 -5.49
N THR A 13 -23.44 2.53 -5.93
CA THR A 13 -23.53 2.88 -7.36
C THR A 13 -22.33 2.37 -8.14
N ILE A 14 -21.10 2.60 -7.66
CA ILE A 14 -19.88 2.15 -8.34
C ILE A 14 -19.88 0.63 -8.53
N LYS A 15 -20.29 -0.15 -7.52
CA LYS A 15 -20.36 -1.61 -7.64
C LYS A 15 -21.32 -2.06 -8.73
N THR A 16 -22.51 -1.46 -8.79
CA THR A 16 -23.51 -1.75 -9.82
C THR A 16 -22.98 -1.45 -11.22
N GLU A 17 -22.30 -0.30 -11.41
CA GLU A 17 -21.73 0.07 -12.71
C GLU A 17 -20.60 -0.89 -13.13
N LEU A 18 -19.74 -1.31 -12.19
CA LEU A 18 -18.69 -2.29 -12.47
C LEU A 18 -19.26 -3.66 -12.86
N GLU A 19 -20.35 -4.09 -12.23
CA GLU A 19 -21.08 -5.30 -12.60
C GLU A 19 -21.69 -5.19 -14.01
N TYR A 20 -22.25 -4.02 -14.36
CA TYR A 20 -22.73 -3.76 -15.71
C TYR A 20 -21.60 -3.84 -16.76
N LEU A 21 -20.43 -3.26 -16.46
CA LEU A 21 -19.26 -3.34 -17.33
C LEU A 21 -18.73 -4.79 -17.49
N ALA A 22 -18.83 -5.60 -16.44
CA ALA A 22 -18.49 -7.01 -16.51
C ALA A 22 -19.50 -7.80 -17.37
N ASN A 23 -20.79 -7.55 -17.19
CA ASN A 23 -21.86 -8.19 -17.98
C ASN A 23 -21.82 -7.78 -19.47
N SER A 24 -21.38 -6.56 -19.77
CA SER A 24 -21.18 -6.11 -21.16
C SER A 24 -19.89 -6.65 -21.80
N GLY A 25 -19.08 -7.42 -21.07
CA GLY A 25 -17.85 -8.04 -21.57
C GLY A 25 -16.67 -7.07 -21.71
N VAL A 26 -16.84 -5.79 -21.36
CA VAL A 26 -15.78 -4.79 -21.33
C VAL A 26 -14.78 -5.08 -20.21
N LEU A 27 -15.26 -5.69 -19.12
CA LEU A 27 -14.48 -6.02 -17.95
C LEU A 27 -14.45 -7.54 -17.70
N SER A 28 -13.26 -8.13 -17.59
CA SER A 28 -13.16 -9.56 -17.27
C SER A 28 -13.48 -9.83 -15.79
N PRO A 29 -13.98 -11.02 -15.44
CA PRO A 29 -14.27 -11.36 -14.04
C PRO A 29 -13.07 -11.17 -13.07
N PRO A 30 -11.82 -11.53 -13.44
CA PRO A 30 -10.66 -11.24 -12.60
C PRO A 30 -10.41 -9.74 -12.40
N GLN A 31 -10.64 -8.91 -13.43
CA GLN A 31 -10.52 -7.45 -13.30
C GLN A 31 -11.58 -6.88 -12.35
N LEU A 32 -12.82 -7.41 -12.38
CA LEU A 32 -13.87 -7.00 -11.46
C LEU A 32 -13.45 -7.23 -10.01
N GLN A 33 -12.93 -8.43 -9.72
CA GLN A 33 -12.47 -8.80 -8.38
C GLN A 33 -11.33 -7.89 -7.91
N SER A 34 -10.34 -7.61 -8.77
CA SER A 34 -9.25 -6.70 -8.43
C SER A 34 -9.73 -5.27 -8.15
N ILE A 35 -10.65 -4.72 -8.96
CA ILE A 35 -11.16 -3.36 -8.77
C ILE A 35 -12.03 -3.30 -7.52
N GLN A 36 -12.92 -4.27 -7.30
CA GLN A 36 -13.75 -4.35 -6.10
C GLN A 36 -12.90 -4.42 -4.82
N ALA A 37 -11.79 -5.15 -4.85
CA ALA A 37 -10.88 -5.21 -3.71
C ALA A 37 -10.17 -3.86 -3.45
N GLN A 38 -9.92 -3.06 -4.48
CA GLN A 38 -9.34 -1.70 -4.36
C GLN A 38 -10.34 -0.64 -3.87
N LEU A 39 -11.65 -0.91 -3.90
CA LEU A 39 -12.64 0.06 -3.45
C LEU A 39 -12.56 0.29 -1.93
N PRO A 40 -12.78 1.54 -1.45
CA PRO A 40 -12.87 1.84 -0.03
C PRO A 40 -13.92 0.98 0.68
N GLN A 41 -13.67 0.70 1.96
CA GLN A 41 -14.61 -0.03 2.80
C GLN A 41 -15.80 0.87 3.17
N PRO A 42 -16.95 0.27 3.53
CA PRO A 42 -18.07 1.02 4.08
C PRO A 42 -17.60 1.92 5.23
N ASN A 43 -18.17 3.12 5.35
CA ASN A 43 -17.73 4.17 6.27
C ASN A 43 -16.47 4.96 5.84
N GLY A 44 -16.05 4.82 4.57
CA GLY A 44 -15.02 5.66 3.96
C GLY A 44 -13.59 5.32 4.36
N GLN A 45 -13.36 4.14 4.95
CA GLN A 45 -12.01 3.68 5.24
C GLN A 45 -11.30 3.31 3.93
N PRO A 46 -10.04 3.73 3.73
CA PRO A 46 -9.29 3.39 2.52
C PRO A 46 -9.13 1.87 2.36
N SER A 47 -9.05 1.42 1.11
CA SER A 47 -8.75 0.01 0.84
C SER A 47 -7.32 -0.31 1.24
N GLN A 48 -7.14 -1.44 1.92
CA GLN A 48 -5.84 -2.00 2.24
C GLN A 48 -5.38 -3.03 1.19
N TYR A 49 -6.16 -3.22 0.12
CA TYR A 49 -5.81 -4.14 -0.94
C TYR A 49 -4.68 -3.57 -1.79
N ILE A 50 -3.58 -4.30 -1.85
CA ILE A 50 -2.43 -3.99 -2.69
C ILE A 50 -2.35 -5.10 -3.74
N ASP A 51 -2.49 -4.74 -5.01
CA ASP A 51 -2.45 -5.71 -6.10
C ASP A 51 -1.01 -6.26 -6.24
N PRO A 52 -0.80 -7.58 -6.12
CA PRO A 52 0.53 -8.20 -6.17
C PRO A 52 1.33 -7.83 -7.43
N LYS A 53 0.66 -7.50 -8.55
CA LYS A 53 1.33 -7.08 -9.78
C LYS A 53 2.07 -5.74 -9.64
N TYR A 54 1.61 -4.86 -8.75
CA TYR A 54 2.27 -3.60 -8.42
C TYR A 54 3.20 -3.71 -7.21
N VAL A 55 3.01 -4.72 -6.34
CA VAL A 55 3.92 -5.02 -5.22
C VAL A 55 5.27 -5.55 -5.73
N ASN A 56 5.27 -6.27 -6.85
CA ASN A 56 6.47 -6.92 -7.37
C ASN A 56 7.45 -5.95 -8.09
N GLY A 57 7.13 -4.65 -8.14
CA GLY A 57 8.01 -3.61 -8.70
C GLY A 57 9.11 -3.11 -7.76
N GLY A 58 9.11 -3.52 -6.50
CA GLY A 58 10.21 -3.23 -5.59
C GLY A 58 9.80 -3.42 -4.15
N ASN A 59 10.51 -4.31 -3.44
CA ASN A 59 10.46 -4.56 -2.00
C ASN A 59 9.62 -3.52 -1.24
N GLN A 60 8.44 -3.92 -0.79
CA GLN A 60 7.73 -3.22 0.26
C GLN A 60 8.71 -2.99 1.42
N PHE A 61 9.11 -1.74 1.60
CA PHE A 61 9.91 -1.34 2.74
C PHE A 61 9.00 -1.40 3.96
N ASN A 62 9.14 -2.46 4.75
CA ASN A 62 8.47 -2.58 6.03
C ASN A 62 9.48 -2.28 7.16
N PRO A 63 9.37 -1.12 7.83
CA PRO A 63 10.33 -0.70 8.85
C PRO A 63 10.37 -1.66 10.06
N ALA A 64 9.25 -2.29 10.41
CA ALA A 64 9.21 -3.26 11.52
C ALA A 64 10.00 -4.53 11.19
N VAL A 65 9.92 -4.99 9.95
CA VAL A 65 10.68 -6.15 9.47
C VAL A 65 12.18 -5.83 9.39
N ILE A 66 12.54 -4.61 9.00
CA ILE A 66 13.94 -4.17 8.94
C ILE A 66 14.55 -4.07 10.35
N ALA A 67 13.78 -3.56 11.32
CA ALA A 67 14.24 -3.51 12.70
C ALA A 67 14.47 -4.91 13.30
N GLN A 68 13.60 -5.87 13.00
CA GLN A 68 13.80 -7.28 13.40
C GLN A 68 15.02 -7.89 12.70
N GLN A 69 15.19 -7.62 11.41
CA GLN A 69 16.35 -8.06 10.63
C GLN A 69 17.67 -7.47 11.14
N ALA A 70 17.67 -6.25 11.66
CA ALA A 70 18.85 -5.63 12.24
C ALA A 70 19.30 -6.28 13.56
N GLN A 71 18.40 -7.01 14.24
CA GLN A 71 18.69 -7.74 15.46
C GLN A 71 19.33 -9.11 15.20
N ASP A 72 19.15 -9.69 14.01
CA ASP A 72 19.73 -10.99 13.64
C ASP A 72 21.21 -10.85 13.23
N PRO A 73 22.17 -11.46 13.97
CA PRO A 73 23.60 -11.38 13.66
C PRO A 73 24.00 -11.96 12.30
N ALA A 74 23.20 -12.87 11.73
CA ALA A 74 23.45 -13.49 10.43
C ALA A 74 22.87 -12.67 9.26
N HIS A 75 22.07 -11.65 9.57
CA HIS A 75 21.40 -10.85 8.55
C HIS A 75 22.22 -9.61 8.20
N PRO A 76 22.32 -9.22 6.91
CA PRO A 76 23.11 -8.07 6.49
C PRO A 76 22.55 -6.71 6.94
N ALA A 77 21.39 -6.68 7.61
CA ALA A 77 20.87 -5.48 8.27
C ALA A 77 21.51 -5.21 9.63
N ASN A 78 22.25 -6.17 10.19
CA ASN A 78 22.96 -6.00 11.45
C ASN A 78 24.21 -5.13 11.27
N PRO A 79 24.45 -4.12 12.11
CA PRO A 79 25.63 -3.23 12.03
C PRO A 79 26.97 -3.96 12.04
N ASN A 80 27.03 -5.13 12.68
CA ASN A 80 28.26 -5.92 12.83
C ASN A 80 28.49 -6.91 11.67
N HIS A 81 27.59 -6.97 10.68
CA HIS A 81 27.71 -7.89 9.56
C HIS A 81 28.65 -7.31 8.47
N PRO A 82 29.58 -8.10 7.89
CA PRO A 82 30.53 -7.60 6.88
C PRO A 82 29.86 -7.04 5.61
N LYS A 83 28.65 -7.52 5.29
CA LYS A 83 27.83 -7.02 4.17
C LYS A 83 26.85 -5.90 4.54
N HIS A 84 26.97 -5.31 5.73
CA HIS A 84 26.10 -4.23 6.18
C HIS A 84 26.17 -3.01 5.26
N HIS A 85 27.38 -2.64 4.81
CA HIS A 85 27.56 -1.53 3.88
C HIS A 85 26.81 -1.76 2.55
N GLU A 86 26.90 -2.96 1.96
CA GLU A 86 26.17 -3.29 0.74
C GLU A 86 24.65 -3.27 0.91
N TRP A 87 24.16 -3.73 2.06
CA TRP A 87 22.75 -3.68 2.40
C TRP A 87 22.27 -2.23 2.55
N ALA A 88 23.03 -1.39 3.26
CA ALA A 88 22.73 0.03 3.42
C ALA A 88 22.75 0.77 2.07
N SER A 89 23.72 0.47 1.18
CA SER A 89 23.76 1.02 -0.18
C SER A 89 22.53 0.59 -0.99
N LYS A 90 22.11 -0.68 -0.92
CA LYS A 90 20.89 -1.16 -1.60
C LYS A 90 19.64 -0.48 -1.05
N LEU A 91 19.59 -0.23 0.25
CA LEU A 91 18.50 0.50 0.89
C LEU A 91 18.48 1.96 0.40
N ALA A 92 19.62 2.65 0.42
CA ALA A 92 19.76 4.02 -0.06
C ALA A 92 19.41 4.15 -1.56
N HIS A 93 19.81 3.20 -2.41
CA HIS A 93 19.42 3.18 -3.82
C HIS A 93 17.90 3.01 -4.02
N LYS A 94 17.24 2.21 -3.18
CA LYS A 94 15.78 2.08 -3.21
C LYS A 94 15.10 3.40 -2.84
N PHE A 95 15.59 4.10 -1.81
CA PHE A 95 15.08 5.43 -1.43
C PHE A 95 15.40 6.51 -2.47
N GLY A 96 16.59 6.49 -3.05
CA GLY A 96 17.03 7.45 -4.07
C GLY A 96 16.20 7.32 -5.36
N ASN A 97 15.92 6.10 -5.81
CA ASN A 97 14.99 5.90 -6.92
C ASN A 97 13.55 6.27 -6.54
N ALA A 98 13.10 5.98 -5.32
CA ALA A 98 11.76 6.36 -4.86
C ALA A 98 11.55 7.89 -4.77
N ALA A 99 12.60 8.65 -4.47
CA ALA A 99 12.58 10.12 -4.48
C ALA A 99 12.45 10.70 -5.90
N VAL A 100 13.04 10.03 -6.91
CA VAL A 100 12.95 10.42 -8.32
C VAL A 100 11.57 10.06 -8.91
N TYR A 101 10.97 8.94 -8.48
CA TYR A 101 9.62 8.52 -8.88
C TYR A 101 8.53 9.00 -7.91
N GLY A 102 8.54 10.28 -7.48
CA GLY A 102 7.36 10.96 -6.92
C GLY A 102 6.63 10.29 -5.74
N ALA A 103 7.23 9.32 -5.03
CA ALA A 103 6.59 8.54 -3.97
C ALA A 103 6.63 9.26 -2.60
N GLY A 104 6.60 10.59 -2.61
CA GLY A 104 6.61 11.44 -1.41
C GLY A 104 5.24 11.66 -0.76
N ALA A 105 4.16 11.06 -1.27
CA ALA A 105 2.79 11.35 -0.81
C ALA A 105 2.09 10.21 -0.02
N THR A 106 2.66 9.00 0.03
CA THR A 106 1.97 7.84 0.63
C THR A 106 2.52 7.43 2.00
N PHE A 107 3.66 7.97 2.45
CA PHE A 107 4.20 7.71 3.79
C PHE A 107 3.61 8.62 4.89
N GLY A 108 2.71 9.55 4.56
CA GLY A 108 2.15 10.52 5.50
C GLY A 108 0.73 10.25 6.00
N ALA A 109 -0.04 9.37 5.34
CA ALA A 109 -1.47 9.24 5.63
C ALA A 109 -1.79 8.36 6.86
N ASP A 110 -0.99 7.30 7.11
CA ASP A 110 -1.27 6.38 8.22
C ASP A 110 -0.69 6.84 9.56
N LEU A 111 0.37 7.66 9.57
CA LEU A 111 0.97 8.17 10.81
C LEU A 111 0.14 9.30 11.45
N VAL A 112 -0.50 10.15 10.64
CA VAL A 112 -1.35 11.24 11.16
C VAL A 112 -2.68 10.72 11.71
N ASN A 113 -3.18 9.60 11.19
CA ASN A 113 -4.43 9.01 11.68
C ASN A 113 -4.26 8.33 13.05
N ASP A 114 -3.08 7.80 13.37
CA ASP A 114 -2.78 7.23 14.70
C ASP A 114 -2.45 8.30 15.75
N ALA A 115 -1.87 9.44 15.33
CA ALA A 115 -1.64 10.58 16.22
C ALA A 115 -2.91 11.37 16.58
N MET A 116 -3.90 11.44 15.67
CA MET A 116 -5.19 12.13 15.89
C MET A 116 -6.21 11.31 16.68
N ARG A 117 -5.93 10.03 16.99
CA ARG A 117 -6.82 9.14 17.75
C ARG A 117 -6.42 8.98 19.23
N LYS A 118 -5.36 9.69 19.65
CA LYS A 118 -4.85 9.72 21.04
C LYS A 118 -4.96 11.08 21.74
N PHE A 119 -5.70 12.02 21.15
CA PHE A 119 -6.18 13.24 21.81
C PHE A 119 -7.69 13.32 21.68
#